data_AF-A0A842N5I7-F1
#
_entry.id   AF-A0A842N5I7-F1
#
_cell.length_a   1.000
_cell.length_b   1.000
_cell.length_c   1.000
_cell.angle_alpha   90.00
_cell.angle_beta   90.00
_cell.angle_gamma   90.00
#
_symmetry.space_group_name_H-M   'P 1'
#
loop_
_entity.id
_entity.type
_entity.pdbx_description
1 polymer ?
#
loop_
_entity_poly.entity_id
_entity_poly.type
_entity_poly.pdbx_seq_one_letter_code
_entity_poly.pdbx_strand_id
1 'polypeptide(L)'
;MINFTNKYCTKKEKLVVKEVSMDMANTMHKIIKIVFPNVVQIIDRFHVMKNVLEDTNAVITRIKTDIKKEYLTEQELAKIERRQPKHQTY
;
A
#
# COMPACT_ATOMS: atom_id res chain seq x y z
N MET A 1 1.85 8.98 31.29
CA MET A 1 0.80 8.69 30.28
C MET A 1 -0.60 8.51 30.87
N ILE A 2 -0.78 7.86 32.02
CA ILE A 2 -2.12 7.59 32.60
C ILE A 2 -2.90 8.89 32.93
N ASN A 3 -2.21 9.93 33.42
CA ASN A 3 -2.85 11.19 33.85
C ASN A 3 -3.49 12.03 32.72
N PHE A 4 -3.07 11.87 31.46
CA PHE A 4 -3.62 12.68 30.35
C PHE A 4 -5.01 12.19 29.92
N THR A 5 -5.26 10.88 30.03
CA THR A 5 -6.52 10.28 29.54
C THR A 5 -7.70 10.42 30.51
N ASN A 6 -7.46 10.66 31.80
CA ASN A 6 -8.53 10.93 32.77
C ASN A 6 -9.04 12.38 32.70
N LYS A 7 -8.35 13.27 31.97
CA LYS A 7 -8.78 14.64 31.75
C LYS A 7 -10.00 14.73 30.82
N TYR A 8 -10.13 13.81 29.88
CA TYR A 8 -11.13 13.89 28.79
C TYR A 8 -12.25 12.86 28.87
N CYS A 9 -12.09 11.79 29.65
CA CYS A 9 -13.07 10.71 29.71
C CYS A 9 -12.97 9.96 31.05
N THR A 10 -14.12 9.82 31.74
CA THR A 10 -14.22 9.12 33.01
C THR A 10 -14.15 7.60 32.82
N LYS A 11 -13.83 6.87 33.89
CA LYS A 11 -13.74 5.39 33.82
C LYS A 11 -15.04 4.72 33.35
N LYS A 12 -16.20 5.28 33.68
CA LYS A 12 -17.51 4.72 33.28
C LYS A 12 -17.73 4.87 31.78
N GLU A 13 -17.43 6.05 31.23
CA GLU A 13 -17.61 6.33 29.80
C GLU A 13 -16.70 5.46 28.93
N LYS A 14 -15.47 5.18 29.38
CA LYS A 14 -14.53 4.28 28.69
C LYS A 14 -15.03 2.84 28.57
N LEU A 15 -15.86 2.39 29.50
CA LEU A 15 -16.41 1.02 29.51
C LEU A 15 -17.65 0.86 28.62
N VAL A 16 -18.28 1.97 28.21
CA VAL A 16 -19.47 1.96 27.35
C VAL A 16 -19.10 1.76 25.87
N VAL A 17 -17.89 2.17 25.48
CA VAL A 17 -17.43 2.08 24.09
C VAL A 17 -17.26 0.62 23.69
N LYS A 18 -18.06 0.17 22.72
CA LYS A 18 -18.07 -1.22 22.22
C LYS A 18 -17.10 -1.41 21.05
N GLU A 19 -17.01 -0.42 20.17
CA GLU A 19 -16.27 -0.52 18.91
C GLU A 19 -15.54 0.79 18.62
N VAL A 20 -14.32 0.70 18.09
CA VAL A 20 -13.54 1.84 17.61
C VAL A 20 -12.93 1.50 16.26
N SER A 21 -13.19 2.33 15.27
CA SER A 21 -12.48 2.32 13.99
C SER A 21 -11.17 3.11 14.11
N MET A 22 -10.07 2.59 13.58
CA MET A 22 -8.76 3.24 13.60
C MET A 22 -7.97 3.03 12.32
N ASP A 23 -7.09 3.99 12.05
CA ASP A 23 -6.08 3.87 10.99
C ASP A 23 -5.10 2.73 11.30
N MET A 24 -4.44 2.22 10.27
CA MET A 24 -3.50 1.10 10.35
C MET A 24 -2.14 1.46 11.00
N ALA A 25 -2.10 2.44 11.90
CA ALA A 25 -0.89 2.84 12.60
C ALA A 25 -0.61 1.93 13.81
N ASN A 26 0.62 1.41 13.91
CA ASN A 26 1.05 0.48 14.97
C ASN A 26 0.87 1.02 16.41
N THR A 27 0.81 2.34 16.57
CA THR A 27 0.62 2.99 17.88
C THR A 27 -0.84 3.02 18.32
N MET A 28 -1.79 3.07 17.38
CA MET A 28 -3.22 3.20 17.69
C MET A 28 -3.75 2.01 18.46
N HIS A 29 -3.31 0.80 18.11
CA HIS A 29 -3.68 -0.42 18.84
C HIS A 29 -3.35 -0.36 20.33
N LYS A 30 -2.15 0.15 20.67
CA LYS A 30 -1.69 0.28 22.06
C LYS A 30 -2.45 1.38 22.79
N ILE A 31 -2.65 2.53 22.13
CA ILE A 31 -3.39 3.66 22.69
C ILE A 31 -4.82 3.24 23.03
N ILE A 32 -5.49 2.56 22.10
CA ILE A 32 -6.89 2.17 22.26
C ILE A 32 -7.05 1.12 23.34
N LYS A 33 -6.14 0.14 23.48
CA LYS A 33 -6.17 -0.77 24.64
C LYS A 33 -6.01 -0.07 25.99
N ILE A 34 -5.21 1.00 26.05
CA ILE A 34 -5.00 1.76 27.29
C ILE A 34 -6.24 2.62 27.61
N VAL A 35 -6.88 3.20 26.60
CA VAL A 35 -8.02 4.11 26.78
C VAL A 35 -9.32 3.34 26.93
N PHE A 36 -9.53 2.28 26.15
CA PHE A 36 -10.75 1.48 26.08
C PHE A 36 -10.39 -0.02 26.16
N PRO A 37 -10.31 -0.60 27.38
CA PRO A 37 -9.80 -1.95 27.56
C PRO A 37 -10.72 -3.05 26.99
N ASN A 38 -12.03 -2.79 26.86
CA ASN A 38 -13.04 -3.77 26.46
C ASN A 38 -13.56 -3.57 25.02
N VAL A 39 -12.86 -2.77 24.22
CA VAL A 39 -13.35 -2.36 22.90
C VAL A 39 -12.92 -3.31 21.79
N VAL A 40 -13.81 -3.54 20.83
CA VAL A 40 -13.48 -4.18 19.56
C VAL A 40 -12.80 -3.16 18.66
N GLN A 41 -11.65 -3.55 18.12
CA GLN A 41 -10.80 -2.71 17.29
C GLN A 41 -11.03 -3.04 15.83
N ILE A 42 -11.57 -2.07 15.09
CA ILE A 42 -11.87 -2.19 13.67
C ILE A 42 -10.82 -1.38 12.90
N ILE A 43 -10.18 -2.01 11.92
CA ILE A 43 -9.26 -1.29 11.03
C ILE A 43 -10.07 -0.54 9.99
N ASP A 44 -9.73 0.73 9.77
CA ASP A 44 -10.35 1.52 8.71
C ASP A 44 -10.05 0.91 7.33
N ARG A 45 -11.14 0.54 6.65
CA ARG A 45 -11.12 -0.06 5.32
C ARG A 45 -10.48 0.84 4.27
N PHE A 46 -10.59 2.17 4.39
CA PHE A 46 -10.03 3.09 3.40
C PHE A 46 -8.50 3.00 3.34
N HIS A 47 -7.83 2.90 4.48
CA HIS A 47 -6.39 2.75 4.55
C HIS A 47 -5.91 1.41 4.00
N VAL A 48 -6.62 0.32 4.31
CA VAL A 48 -6.31 -1.00 3.78
C VAL A 48 -6.46 -1.03 2.25
N MET A 49 -7.58 -0.52 1.74
CA MET A 49 -7.84 -0.48 0.30
C MET A 49 -6.83 0.39 -0.44
N LYS A 50 -6.46 1.55 0.12
CA LYS A 50 -5.45 2.42 -0.45
C LYS A 50 -4.09 1.72 -0.57
N ASN A 51 -3.60 1.11 0.51
CA ASN A 51 -2.30 0.43 0.51
C ASN A 51 -2.26 -0.71 -0.52
N VAL A 52 -3.30 -1.55 -0.54
CA VAL A 52 -3.39 -2.65 -1.51
C VAL A 52 -3.41 -2.14 -2.95
N LEU A 53 -4.15 -1.07 -3.22
CA LEU A 53 -4.24 -0.47 -4.55
C LEU A 53 -2.91 0.15 -5.01
N GLU A 54 -2.22 0.85 -4.11
CA GLU A 54 -0.91 1.45 -4.40
C GLU A 54 0.13 0.37 -4.71
N ASP A 55 0.21 -0.68 -3.89
CA ASP A 55 1.17 -1.78 -4.07
C ASP A 55 0.89 -2.58 -5.36
N THR A 56 -0.37 -2.89 -5.63
CA THR A 56 -0.75 -3.60 -6.87
C THR A 56 -0.46 -2.75 -8.11
N ASN A 57 -0.74 -1.45 -8.07
CA ASN A 57 -0.41 -0.54 -9.18
C ASN A 57 1.10 -0.42 -9.39
N ALA A 58 1.91 -0.45 -8.33
CA ALA A 58 3.36 -0.44 -8.45
C ALA A 58 3.86 -1.69 -9.19
N VAL A 59 3.34 -2.88 -8.86
CA VAL A 59 3.67 -4.13 -9.56
C VAL A 59 3.26 -4.07 -11.04
N ILE A 60 2.01 -3.66 -11.31
CA ILE A 60 1.49 -3.53 -12.68
C ILE A 60 2.36 -2.57 -13.50
N THR A 61 2.75 -1.44 -12.91
CA THR A 61 3.57 -0.42 -13.59
C THR A 61 4.95 -0.96 -13.93
N ARG A 62 5.58 -1.73 -13.04
CA ARG A 62 6.88 -2.39 -13.31
C ARG A 62 6.77 -3.35 -14.48
N ILE A 63 5.81 -4.28 -14.45
CA ILE A 63 5.59 -5.26 -15.53
C ILE A 63 5.34 -4.56 -16.87
N LYS A 64 4.46 -3.54 -16.90
CA LYS A 64 4.21 -2.75 -18.12
C LYS A 64 5.47 -2.07 -18.65
N THR A 65 6.29 -1.56 -17.76
CA THR A 65 7.54 -0.87 -18.12
C THR A 65 8.55 -1.86 -18.71
N ASP A 66 8.66 -3.05 -18.14
CA ASP A 66 9.62 -4.06 -18.60
C ASP A 66 9.21 -4.63 -19.96
N ILE A 67 7.93 -4.98 -20.13
CA ILE A 67 7.37 -5.38 -21.43
C ILE A 67 7.63 -4.31 -22.50
N LYS A 68 7.42 -3.02 -22.17
CA LYS A 68 7.66 -1.94 -23.12
C LYS A 68 9.13 -1.84 -23.54
N LYS A 69 10.07 -2.08 -22.63
CA LYS A 69 11.51 -2.07 -22.94
C LYS A 69 11.88 -3.22 -23.89
N GLU A 70 11.33 -4.41 -23.66
CA GLU A 70 11.55 -5.57 -24.54
C GLU A 70 11.10 -5.25 -25.97
N TYR A 71 9.86 -4.78 -26.14
CA TYR A 71 9.34 -4.37 -27.46
C TYR A 71 10.19 -3.30 -28.14
N LEU A 72 10.68 -2.31 -27.39
CA LEU A 72 11.56 -1.27 -27.95
C LEU A 72 12.91 -1.85 -28.41
N THR A 73 13.47 -2.76 -27.62
CA THR A 73 14.74 -3.44 -27.94
C THR A 73 14.60 -4.28 -29.21
N GLU A 74 13.53 -5.06 -29.33
CA GLU A 74 13.23 -5.84 -30.53
C GLU A 74 13.08 -4.95 -31.78
N GLN A 75 12.40 -3.81 -31.64
CA GLN A 75 12.26 -2.85 -32.74
C GLN A 75 13.59 -2.21 -33.15
N GLU A 76 14.46 -1.91 -32.19
CA GLU A 76 15.80 -1.39 -32.46
C GLU A 76 16.68 -2.42 -33.17
N LEU A 77 16.67 -3.68 -32.71
CA LEU A 77 17.35 -4.80 -33.37
C LEU A 77 16.86 -4.98 -34.81
N ALA A 78 15.54 -5.00 -35.02
CA ALA A 78 14.95 -5.12 -36.36
C ALA A 78 15.35 -3.96 -37.29
N LYS A 79 15.52 -2.73 -36.75
CA LYS A 79 16.03 -1.58 -37.53
C LYS A 79 17.51 -1.75 -37.89
N ILE A 80 18.32 -2.32 -37.00
CA ILE A 80 19.74 -2.60 -37.24
C ILE A 80 19.90 -3.67 -38.33
N GLU A 81 19.16 -4.76 -38.24
CA GLU A 81 19.18 -5.85 -39.25
C GLU A 81 18.84 -5.34 -40.64
N ARG A 82 17.80 -4.49 -40.76
CA ARG A 82 17.41 -3.87 -42.05
C ARG A 82 18.52 -3.01 -42.67
N ARG A 83 19.44 -2.48 -41.86
CA ARG A 83 20.55 -1.63 -42.32
C ARG A 83 21.79 -2.44 -42.72
N GLN A 84 21.86 -3.73 -42.40
CA GLN A 84 23.02 -4.54 -42.77
C GLN A 84 23.03 -4.80 -44.28
N PRO A 85 24.17 -4.57 -44.97
CA PRO A 85 24.26 -4.84 -46.40
C PRO A 85 24.10 -6.34 -46.64
N LYS A 86 23.14 -6.71 -47.50
CA LYS A 86 23.03 -8.09 -47.99
C LYS A 86 24.31 -8.40 -48.77
N HIS A 87 25.21 -9.19 -48.20
CA HIS A 87 26.32 -9.73 -48.97
C HIS A 87 25.75 -10.57 -50.11
N GLN A 88 25.95 -10.09 -51.33
CA GLN A 88 25.57 -10.79 -52.54
C GLN A 88 26.52 -11.98 -52.66
N THR A 89 26.01 -13.18 -52.35
CA THR A 89 26.74 -14.42 -52.66
C THR A 89 26.66 -14.61 -54.17
N TYR A 90 27.85 -14.83 -54.74
CA TYR A 90 28.25 -14.72 -56.14
C TYR A 90 27.30 -15.37 -57.16
#